data_AF-A0A7J2IQ14-F1
#
_entry.id   AF-A0A7J2IQ14-F1
#
_cell.length_a   1.000
_cell.length_b   1.000
_cell.length_c   1.000
_cell.angle_alpha   90.00
_cell.angle_beta   90.00
_cell.angle_gamma   90.00
#
_symmetry.space_group_name_H-M   'P 1'
#
loop_
_entity.id
_entity.type
_entity.pdbx_description
1 polymer ?
#
loop_
_entity_poly.entity_id
_entity_poly.type
_entity_poly.pdbx_seq_one_letter_code
_entity_poly.pdbx_strand_id
1 'polypeptide(L)'
;MVSRKVSISLPERLLKIIDRNAKSVGLSRSEYIARILEEKLGTAEEPKMYPTVLWKLRTSVFLKMRSPRYPSRRIKGRWIVEKVNKK
;
A
#
# COMPACT_ATOMS: atom_id res chain seq x y z
N MET A 1 20.19 3.03 0.82
CA MET A 1 19.03 2.86 1.73
C MET A 1 19.51 2.99 3.16
N VAL A 2 18.76 3.68 4.01
CA VAL A 2 19.03 3.68 5.45
C VAL A 2 18.62 2.29 5.97
N SER A 3 19.56 1.54 6.55
CA SER A 3 19.27 0.22 7.11
C SER A 3 19.13 0.33 8.63
N ARG A 4 18.13 -0.36 9.19
CA ARG A 4 17.96 -0.54 10.63
C ARG A 4 18.17 -2.02 10.95
N LYS A 5 18.98 -2.29 11.97
CA LYS A 5 19.22 -3.66 12.43
C LYS A 5 17.99 -4.16 13.19
N VAL A 6 17.50 -5.33 12.79
CA VAL A 6 16.42 -6.05 13.48
C VAL A 6 16.97 -7.41 13.90
N SER A 7 16.68 -7.82 15.14
CA SER A 7 17.00 -9.15 15.66
C SER A 7 15.72 -9.97 15.72
N ILE A 8 15.71 -11.13 15.07
CA ILE A 8 14.57 -12.05 15.06
C ILE A 8 15.05 -13.47 15.40
N SER A 9 14.23 -14.20 16.14
CA SER A 9 14.45 -15.63 16.37
C SER A 9 13.81 -16.43 15.23
N LEU A 10 14.58 -17.33 14.63
CA LEU A 10 14.13 -18.21 13.55
C LEU A 10 14.44 -19.67 13.90
N PRO A 11 13.64 -20.64 13.44
CA PRO A 11 14.01 -22.05 13.54
C PRO A 11 15.35 -22.31 12.85
N GLU A 12 16.23 -23.06 13.51
CA GLU A 12 17.60 -23.35 13.03
C GLU A 12 17.61 -23.94 11.61
N ARG A 13 16.67 -24.84 11.33
CA ARG A 13 16.50 -25.44 10.00
C ARG A 13 16.23 -24.40 8.92
N LEU A 14 15.42 -23.39 9.24
CA LEU A 14 15.04 -22.34 8.30
C LEU A 14 16.22 -21.40 8.04
N LEU A 15 16.99 -21.04 9.08
CA LEU A 15 18.19 -20.23 8.92
C LEU A 15 19.23 -20.91 8.00
N LYS A 16 19.42 -22.22 8.15
CA LYS A 16 20.32 -23.00 7.25
C LYS A 16 19.88 -22.97 5.80
N ILE A 17 18.58 -23.02 5.53
CA ILE A 17 18.05 -22.95 4.15
C ILE A 17 18.29 -21.55 3.58
N ILE A 18 18.03 -20.50 4.35
CA ILE A 18 18.30 -19.12 3.95
C ILE A 18 19.77 -18.94 3.60
N ASP A 19 20.69 -19.43 4.43
CA ASP A 19 22.14 -19.28 4.21
C ASP A 19 22.63 -19.99 2.95
N ARG A 20 22.13 -21.20 2.69
CA ARG A 20 22.47 -21.95 1.46
C ARG A 20 21.99 -21.20 0.23
N ASN A 21 20.75 -20.73 0.25
CA ASN A 21 20.18 -20.04 -0.90
C ASN A 21 20.86 -18.69 -1.13
N ALA A 22 21.10 -17.90 -0.08
CA ALA A 22 21.85 -16.64 -0.17
C ALA A 22 23.23 -16.86 -0.81
N LYS A 23 23.96 -17.89 -0.36
CA LYS A 23 25.26 -18.26 -0.93
C LYS A 23 25.16 -18.68 -2.41
N SER A 24 24.12 -19.43 -2.79
CA SER A 24 23.92 -19.89 -4.18
C SER A 24 23.68 -18.75 -5.17
N VAL A 25 23.09 -17.64 -4.71
CA VAL A 25 22.80 -16.45 -5.53
C VAL A 25 23.89 -15.38 -5.35
N GLY A 26 24.93 -15.63 -4.53
CA GLY A 26 26.01 -14.69 -4.27
C GLY A 26 25.60 -13.45 -3.46
N LEU A 27 24.52 -13.54 -2.70
CA LEU A 27 23.99 -12.42 -1.91
C LEU A 27 24.34 -12.58 -0.43
N SER A 28 24.42 -11.45 0.27
CA SER A 28 24.47 -11.48 1.73
C SER A 28 23.14 -12.00 2.30
N ARG A 29 23.16 -12.62 3.49
CA ARG A 29 21.94 -13.08 4.17
C ARG A 29 20.90 -11.97 4.29
N SER A 30 21.33 -10.77 4.69
CA SER A 30 20.46 -9.62 4.87
C SER A 30 19.82 -9.16 3.56
N GLU A 31 20.61 -9.11 2.47
CA GLU A 31 20.09 -8.74 1.16
C GLU A 31 19.14 -9.78 0.59
N TYR A 32 19.46 -11.06 0.74
CA TYR A 32 18.60 -12.16 0.33
C TYR A 32 17.25 -12.13 1.06
N ILE A 33 17.26 -11.92 2.38
CA ILE A 33 16.05 -11.76 3.18
C ILE A 33 15.27 -10.52 2.73
N ALA A 34 15.94 -9.39 2.51
CA ALA A 34 15.29 -8.16 2.07
C ALA A 34 14.55 -8.34 0.73
N ARG A 35 15.17 -8.98 -0.26
CA ARG A 35 14.53 -9.25 -1.56
C ARG A 35 13.30 -10.15 -1.44
N ILE A 36 13.36 -11.19 -0.61
CA ILE A 36 12.19 -12.05 -0.36
C ILE A 36 11.06 -11.23 0.29
N LEU A 37 11.40 -10.38 1.26
CA LEU A 37 10.42 -9.54 1.92
C LEU A 37 9.81 -8.52 0.95
N GLU A 38 10.59 -7.92 0.06
CA GLU A 38 10.11 -7.02 -1.00
C GLU A 38 9.18 -7.75 -1.97
N GLU A 39 9.53 -8.96 -2.42
CA GLU A 39 8.65 -9.76 -3.29
C GLU A 39 7.35 -10.17 -2.59
N LYS A 40 7.39 -10.52 -1.31
CA LYS A 40 6.23 -11.06 -0.58
C LYS A 40 5.31 -10.00 -0.01
N LEU A 41 5.86 -8.88 0.45
CA LEU A 41 5.10 -7.76 0.98
C LEU A 41 4.70 -6.78 -0.13
N GLY A 42 5.27 -6.95 -1.33
CA GLY A 42 5.25 -5.95 -2.38
C GLY A 42 6.13 -4.75 -2.04
N THR A 43 6.39 -3.90 -3.02
CA THR A 43 6.76 -2.52 -2.74
C THR A 43 5.53 -1.87 -2.10
N ALA A 44 5.50 -1.80 -0.77
CA ALA A 44 4.70 -0.81 -0.06
C ALA A 44 5.29 0.59 -0.33
N GLU A 45 5.50 0.93 -1.60
CA GLU A 45 5.30 2.30 -2.00
C GLU A 45 3.82 2.53 -1.77
N GLU A 46 3.47 3.03 -0.57
CA GLU A 46 2.34 3.92 -0.51
C GLU A 46 2.56 4.90 -1.67
N PRO A 47 1.65 4.96 -2.65
CA PRO A 47 1.82 5.94 -3.71
C PRO A 47 2.04 7.26 -2.98
N LYS A 48 3.12 7.97 -3.31
CA LYS A 48 3.35 9.36 -2.87
C LYS A 48 2.17 10.16 -3.39
N MET A 49 1.06 10.07 -2.68
CA MET A 49 -0.21 10.58 -3.11
C MET A 49 -0.17 12.02 -2.67
N TYR A 50 0.27 12.87 -3.58
CA TYR A 50 0.22 14.31 -3.41
C TYR A 50 -1.16 14.67 -2.85
N PRO A 51 -1.23 15.53 -1.81
CA PRO A 51 -2.48 15.87 -1.14
C PRO A 51 -3.33 16.73 -2.07
N THR A 52 -3.94 16.08 -3.05
CA THR A 52 -4.97 16.64 -3.90
C THR A 52 -6.30 16.29 -3.27
N VAL A 53 -7.28 17.17 -3.44
CA VAL A 53 -8.65 17.06 -2.91
C VAL A 53 -9.27 15.66 -3.14
N LEU A 54 -8.83 14.97 -4.19
CA LEU A 54 -9.21 13.60 -4.55
C LEU A 54 -8.82 12.53 -3.51
N TRP A 55 -7.78 12.75 -2.70
CA TRP A 55 -7.36 11.80 -1.65
C TRP A 55 -8.39 11.71 -0.52
N LYS A 56 -8.95 12.84 -0.07
CA LYS A 56 -10.02 12.87 0.95
C LYS A 56 -11.29 12.13 0.50
N LEU A 57 -11.49 12.04 -0.81
CA LEU A 57 -12.62 11.35 -1.41
C LEU A 57 -12.39 9.83 -1.50
N ARG A 58 -11.14 9.36 -1.40
CA ARG A 58 -10.80 7.94 -1.50
C ARG A 58 -10.99 7.20 -0.18
N THR A 59 -10.77 7.87 0.95
CA THR A 59 -11.04 7.35 2.30
C THR A 59 -12.53 7.15 2.57
N SER A 60 -13.39 7.83 1.79
CA SER A 60 -14.84 7.68 1.83
C SER A 60 -15.31 6.73 0.72
N VAL A 61 -14.95 5.45 0.85
CA VAL A 61 -15.33 4.34 -0.06
C VAL A 61 -16.86 4.16 -0.25
N PHE A 62 -17.70 4.98 0.39
CA PHE A 62 -19.16 4.85 0.35
C PHE A 62 -19.91 5.99 -0.35
N LEU A 63 -19.23 6.95 -0.97
CA LEU A 63 -19.91 8.03 -1.68
C LEU A 63 -19.59 7.97 -3.18
N LYS A 64 -20.45 7.28 -3.94
CA LYS A 64 -20.57 7.57 -5.38
C LYS A 64 -21.08 9.00 -5.51
N MET A 65 -20.17 9.96 -5.61
CA MET A 65 -20.54 11.30 -6.06
C MET A 65 -21.06 11.19 -7.49
N ARG A 66 -22.14 11.91 -7.81
CA ARG A 66 -22.50 12.08 -9.22
C ARG A 66 -21.34 12.75 -9.93
N SER A 67 -20.92 12.20 -11.08
CA SER A 67 -19.94 12.86 -11.94
C SER A 67 -20.38 14.31 -12.17
N PRO A 68 -19.48 15.29 -12.01
CA PRO A 68 -19.82 16.69 -12.25
C PRO A 68 -20.36 16.82 -13.67
N ARG A 69 -21.66 17.06 -13.82
CA ARG A 69 -22.26 17.32 -15.13
C ARG A 69 -22.18 18.82 -15.40
N TYR A 70 -21.25 19.18 -16.30
CA TYR A 70 -21.06 20.46 -16.97
C TYR A 70 -20.89 21.73 -16.08
N PRO A 71 -19.87 22.59 -16.33
CA PRO A 71 -19.55 23.76 -15.47
C PRO A 71 -20.66 24.82 -15.38
N SER A 72 -21.63 24.79 -16.30
CA SER A 72 -22.65 25.84 -16.45
C SER A 72 -23.87 25.68 -15.53
N ARG A 73 -24.01 24.55 -14.82
CA ARG A 73 -25.12 24.35 -13.87
C ARG A 73 -24.68 24.67 -12.44
N ARG A 74 -25.01 25.89 -11.98
CA ARG A 74 -24.96 26.22 -10.54
C ARG A 74 -26.10 25.48 -9.82
N ILE A 75 -25.74 24.56 -8.93
CA ILE A 75 -26.71 23.93 -8.01
C ILE A 75 -27.12 25.00 -6.99
N LYS A 76 -28.33 25.54 -7.13
CA LYS A 76 -28.90 26.56 -6.22
C LYS A 76 -29.60 25.97 -4.99
N GLY A 77 -29.46 24.67 -4.73
CA GLY A 77 -30.11 23.96 -3.63
C GLY A 77 -29.16 23.62 -2.50
N ARG A 78 -29.71 23.33 -1.30
CA ARG A 78 -28.94 22.73 -0.20
C ARG A 78 -28.41 21.37 -0.63
N TRP A 79 -27.21 21.05 -0.18
CA TRP A 79 -26.60 19.74 -0.37
C TRP A 79 -27.44 18.68 0.34
N ILE A 80 -27.95 17.70 -0.42
CA ILE A 80 -28.68 16.55 0.12
C ILE A 80 -27.76 15.35 0.03
N VAL A 81 -27.34 14.83 1.18
CA VAL A 81 -26.58 13.59 1.29
C VAL A 81 -27.58 12.44 1.39
N GLU A 82 -27.72 11.66 0.32
CA GLU A 82 -28.59 10.48 0.31
C GLU A 82 -27.85 9.26 0.90
N LYS A 83 -28.47 8.56 1.85
CA LYS A 83 -27.97 7.26 2.33
C LYS A 83 -28.42 6.15 1.39
N VAL A 84 -27.47 5.37 0.88
CA VAL A 84 -27.76 4.21 0.03
C VAL A 84 -27.92 2.98 0.90
N ASN A 85 -29.08 2.32 0.86
CA ASN A 85 -29.24 0.99 1.45
C ASN A 85 -28.68 -0.08 0.49
N LYS A 86 -27.84 -0.97 1.02
CA LYS A 86 -27.24 -2.09 0.28
C LYS A 86 -28.32 -3.07 -0.21
N LYS A 87 -28.22 -3.48 -1.47
CA LYS A 87 -28.67 -4.78 -1.97
C LYS A 87 -27.43 -5.64 -2.20
#